data_AF-A0A7H1NP64-F1
#
_entry.id   AF-A0A7H1NP64-F1
#
_cell.length_a   1.000
_cell.length_b   1.000
_cell.length_c   1.000
_cell.angle_alpha   90.00
_cell.angle_beta   90.00
_cell.angle_gamma   90.00
#
_symmetry.space_group_name_H-M   'P 1'
#
loop_
_entity.id
_entity.type
_entity.pdbx_description
1 polymer ?
#
loop_
_entity_poly.entity_id
_entity_poly.type
_entity_poly.pdbx_seq_one_letter_code
_entity_poly.pdbx_strand_id
1 'polypeptide(L)'
;MGDLFHEEVSERFIAHIWQTMANYPHIVFQILTKRAERLSALSHNLPLLSNVWLGVSVEDQKSLYRIAHLRRASAALRFLSIEPLLEDLGEVDLSDMDWVIVGGESGYKARPLHADWVRALRNQCQEKEVAFFFKQWGGVNKKQSGHLLDGRVWEDYPKRREPV
;
A
#
# COMPACT_ATOMS: atom_id res chain seq x y z
N MET A 1 13.71 -6.55 -2.39
CA MET A 1 13.11 -6.37 -1.05
C MET A 1 12.41 -7.68 -0.72
N GLY A 2 12.61 -8.22 0.48
CA GLY A 2 11.97 -9.47 0.90
C GLY A 2 10.51 -9.23 1.29
N ASP A 3 9.62 -10.16 0.96
CA ASP A 3 8.22 -10.13 1.35
C ASP A 3 8.06 -10.92 2.67
N LEU A 4 7.64 -10.25 3.75
CA LEU A 4 7.53 -10.87 5.09
C LEU A 4 6.51 -12.02 5.11
N PHE A 5 5.52 -11.99 4.22
CA PHE A 5 4.49 -13.01 4.09
C PHE A 5 4.79 -13.98 2.94
N HIS A 6 6.04 -14.10 2.49
CA HIS A 6 6.43 -15.17 1.58
C HIS A 6 6.22 -16.55 2.23
N GLU A 7 5.94 -17.58 1.43
CA GLU A 7 5.64 -18.94 1.91
C GLU A 7 6.84 -19.59 2.62
N GLU A 8 8.05 -19.25 2.19
CA GLU A 8 9.31 -19.71 2.81
C GLU A 8 9.60 -19.04 4.16
N VAL A 9 8.89 -17.95 4.50
CA VAL A 9 9.04 -17.28 5.79
C VAL A 9 8.14 -17.98 6.81
N SER A 10 8.78 -18.63 7.79
CA SER A 10 8.07 -19.34 8.86
C SER A 10 7.23 -18.40 9.73
N GLU A 11 6.09 -18.90 10.23
CA GLU A 11 5.22 -18.15 11.14
C GLU A 11 5.95 -17.76 12.44
N ARG A 12 6.86 -18.62 12.92
CA ARG A 12 7.71 -18.31 14.08
C ARG A 12 8.58 -17.08 13.84
N PHE A 13 9.12 -16.93 12.63
CA PHE A 13 9.92 -15.76 12.28
C PHE A 13 9.04 -14.51 12.17
N ILE A 14 7.85 -14.60 11.55
CA ILE A 14 6.88 -13.49 11.49
C ILE A 14 6.52 -13.03 12.91
N ALA A 15 6.22 -13.96 13.82
CA ALA A 15 5.91 -13.64 15.21
C ALA A 15 7.09 -12.95 15.94
N HIS A 16 8.33 -13.37 15.69
CA HIS A 16 9.51 -12.73 16.26
C HIS A 16 9.73 -11.30 15.75
N ILE A 17 9.51 -11.06 14.45
CA ILE A 17 9.52 -9.71 13.87
C ILE A 17 8.41 -8.87 14.51
N TRP A 18 7.23 -9.43 14.72
CA TRP A 18 6.11 -8.75 15.40
C TRP A 18 6.44 -8.32 16.82
N GLN A 19 7.07 -9.21 17.61
CA GLN A 19 7.56 -8.87 18.96
C GLN A 19 8.60 -7.75 18.92
N THR A 20 9.48 -7.75 17.91
CA THR A 20 10.45 -6.67 17.73
C THR A 20 9.75 -5.35 17.48
N MET A 21 8.78 -5.29 16.56
CA MET A 21 8.02 -4.06 16.26
C MET A 21 7.23 -3.53 17.48
N ALA A 22 6.71 -4.43 18.32
CA ALA A 22 6.03 -4.06 19.56
C ALA A 22 6.94 -3.32 20.56
N ASN A 23 8.25 -3.61 20.56
CA ASN A 23 9.23 -2.96 21.44
C ASN A 23 9.63 -1.54 20.98
N TYR A 24 9.22 -1.12 19.78
CA TYR A 24 9.54 0.21 19.24
C TYR A 24 8.26 0.98 18.84
N PRO A 25 7.37 1.31 19.79
CA PRO A 25 6.07 1.96 19.50
C PRO A 25 6.20 3.36 18.87
N HIS A 26 7.37 3.99 18.97
CA HIS A 26 7.68 5.28 18.35
C HIS A 26 8.05 5.18 16.86
N ILE A 27 8.35 3.98 16.36
CA ILE A 27 8.68 3.72 14.95
C ILE A 27 7.46 3.15 14.24
N VAL A 28 7.09 3.73 13.10
CA VAL A 28 6.09 3.16 12.20
C VAL A 28 6.74 2.15 11.28
N PHE A 29 6.21 0.94 11.27
CA PHE A 29 6.62 -0.13 10.37
C PHE A 29 5.58 -0.26 9.25
N GLN A 30 5.94 0.17 8.05
CA GLN A 30 5.13 -0.03 6.85
C GLN A 30 5.48 -1.39 6.21
N ILE A 31 4.57 -2.35 6.27
CA ILE A 31 4.74 -3.69 5.72
C ILE A 31 3.90 -3.83 4.45
N LEU A 32 4.56 -4.11 3.34
CA LEU A 32 3.93 -4.32 2.03
C LEU A 32 4.13 -5.76 1.57
N THR A 33 3.08 -6.40 1.06
CA THR A 33 3.14 -7.77 0.54
C THR A 33 2.31 -7.98 -0.73
N LYS A 34 2.70 -8.96 -1.55
CA LYS A 34 1.84 -9.48 -2.63
C LYS A 34 1.06 -10.74 -2.20
N ARG A 35 1.36 -11.29 -1.02
CA ARG A 35 0.80 -12.53 -0.48
C ARG A 35 -0.40 -12.23 0.44
N ALA A 36 -1.39 -11.52 -0.09
CA ALA A 36 -2.52 -10.98 0.68
C ALA A 36 -3.33 -12.07 1.41
N GLU A 37 -3.49 -13.24 0.79
CA GLU A 37 -4.13 -14.42 1.40
C GLU A 37 -3.41 -14.87 2.67
N ARG A 38 -2.08 -15.01 2.61
CA ARG A 38 -1.24 -15.40 3.74
C ARG A 38 -1.22 -14.33 4.82
N LEU A 39 -1.17 -13.05 4.44
CA LEU A 39 -1.36 -11.94 5.38
C LEU A 39 -2.69 -12.07 6.13
N SER A 40 -3.80 -12.24 5.40
CA SER A 40 -5.13 -12.36 5.98
C SER A 40 -5.22 -13.56 6.93
N ALA A 41 -4.70 -14.72 6.53
CA ALA A 41 -4.75 -15.94 7.33
C ALA A 41 -3.94 -15.84 8.64
N LEU A 42 -2.78 -15.16 8.61
CA LEU A 42 -1.86 -15.13 9.76
C LEU A 42 -2.08 -13.94 10.69
N SER A 43 -2.56 -12.81 10.16
CA SER A 43 -2.65 -11.55 10.92
C SER A 43 -3.49 -11.64 12.19
N HIS A 44 -4.52 -12.49 12.23
CA HIS A 44 -5.36 -12.69 13.42
C HIS A 44 -4.63 -13.39 14.58
N ASN A 45 -3.53 -14.10 14.30
CA ASN A 45 -2.71 -14.76 15.31
C ASN A 45 -1.59 -13.84 15.84
N LEU A 46 -1.49 -12.61 15.31
CA LEU A 46 -0.49 -11.63 15.71
C LEU A 46 -1.15 -10.55 16.56
N PRO A 47 -0.46 -10.01 17.59
CA PRO A 47 -0.97 -8.88 18.36
C PRO A 47 -1.29 -7.68 17.46
N LEU A 48 -2.42 -7.00 17.69
CA LEU A 48 -2.71 -5.75 16.99
C LEU A 48 -1.76 -4.66 17.48
N LEU A 49 -0.96 -4.09 16.57
CA LEU A 49 0.01 -3.04 16.88
C LEU A 49 -0.34 -1.75 16.14
N SER A 50 -0.54 -0.65 16.86
CA SER A 50 -0.88 0.66 16.26
C SER A 50 0.23 1.27 15.40
N ASN A 51 1.47 0.83 15.61
CA ASN A 51 2.64 1.27 14.86
C ASN A 51 2.98 0.36 13.66
N VAL A 52 2.16 -0.65 13.35
CA VAL A 52 2.31 -1.50 12.17
C VAL A 52 1.23 -1.15 11.15
N TRP A 53 1.66 -0.70 9.98
CA TRP A 53 0.79 -0.39 8.84
C TRP A 53 0.89 -1.51 7.84
N LEU A 54 -0.24 -2.12 7.50
CA LEU A 54 -0.31 -3.26 6.60
C LEU A 54 -0.81 -2.83 5.24
N GLY A 55 -0.15 -3.28 4.19
CA GLY A 55 -0.57 -2.97 2.83
C GLY A 55 -0.31 -4.08 1.84
N VAL A 56 -1.03 -3.98 0.73
CA VAL A 56 -0.91 -4.91 -0.39
C VAL A 56 -0.56 -4.17 -1.66
N SER A 57 0.27 -4.80 -2.51
CA SER A 57 0.49 -4.28 -3.86
C SER A 57 -0.72 -4.58 -4.74
N VAL A 58 -1.16 -3.60 -5.52
CA VAL A 58 -2.23 -3.74 -6.51
C VAL A 58 -1.75 -3.11 -7.81
N GLU A 59 -1.13 -3.89 -8.69
CA GLU A 59 -0.50 -3.36 -9.91
C GLU A 59 -1.48 -3.27 -11.09
N ASP A 60 -2.52 -4.11 -11.10
CA ASP A 60 -3.48 -4.32 -12.18
C ASP A 60 -4.85 -4.82 -11.66
N GLN A 61 -5.86 -4.90 -12.53
CA GLN A 61 -7.21 -5.37 -12.20
C GLN A 61 -7.21 -6.81 -11.66
N LYS A 62 -6.30 -7.66 -12.14
CA LYS A 62 -6.16 -9.05 -11.66
C LYS A 62 -5.68 -9.13 -10.23
N SER A 63 -5.05 -8.08 -9.70
CA SER A 63 -4.58 -7.99 -8.34
C SER A 63 -5.59 -7.35 -7.36
N LEU A 64 -6.73 -6.82 -7.84
CA LEU A 64 -7.75 -6.17 -7.00
C LEU A 64 -8.30 -7.08 -5.89
N TYR A 65 -8.31 -8.40 -6.09
CA TYR A 65 -8.75 -9.35 -5.06
C TYR A 65 -7.96 -9.22 -3.74
N ARG A 66 -6.71 -8.73 -3.79
CA ARG A 66 -5.86 -8.55 -2.61
C ARG A 66 -6.44 -7.54 -1.62
N ILE A 67 -7.22 -6.56 -2.10
CA ILE A 67 -7.88 -5.56 -1.26
C ILE A 67 -8.86 -6.23 -0.30
N ALA A 68 -9.64 -7.20 -0.78
CA ALA A 68 -10.58 -7.94 0.05
C ALA A 68 -9.86 -8.76 1.15
N HIS A 69 -8.67 -9.29 0.86
CA HIS A 69 -7.85 -9.97 1.87
C HIS A 69 -7.25 -8.99 2.90
N LEU A 70 -6.75 -7.84 2.45
CA LEU A 70 -6.25 -6.80 3.36
C LEU A 70 -7.35 -6.31 4.32
N ARG A 71 -8.57 -6.15 3.81
CA ARG A 71 -9.72 -5.77 4.65
C ARG A 71 -9.99 -6.76 5.76
N ARG A 72 -9.90 -8.07 5.45
CA ARG A 72 -10.07 -9.14 6.45
C ARG A 72 -8.92 -9.20 7.45
N ALA A 73 -7.72 -8.76 7.09
CA ALA A 73 -6.57 -8.80 7.98
C ALA A 73 -6.77 -7.94 9.24
N SER A 74 -6.21 -8.39 10.37
CA SER A 74 -6.12 -7.63 11.61
C SER A 74 -5.05 -6.53 11.46
N ALA A 75 -5.49 -5.29 11.24
CA ALA A 75 -4.62 -4.15 10.96
C ALA A 75 -5.12 -2.88 11.65
N ALA A 76 -4.20 -2.13 12.25
CA ALA A 76 -4.49 -0.80 12.81
C ALA A 76 -4.62 0.26 11.70
N LEU A 77 -3.93 0.04 10.59
CA LEU A 77 -3.94 0.88 9.40
C LEU A 77 -3.75 0.02 8.15
N ARG A 78 -4.56 0.28 7.12
CA ARG A 78 -4.54 -0.43 5.83
C ARG A 78 -4.15 0.52 4.70
N PHE A 79 -3.16 0.14 3.89
CA PHE A 79 -2.79 0.92 2.72
C PHE A 79 -2.69 0.09 1.44
N LEU A 80 -2.97 0.71 0.30
CA LEU A 80 -2.76 0.13 -1.01
C LEU A 80 -1.50 0.73 -1.64
N SER A 81 -0.60 -0.13 -2.12
CA SER A 81 0.51 0.30 -2.97
C SER A 81 0.19 -0.04 -4.41
N ILE A 82 -0.29 0.94 -5.14
CA ILE A 82 -0.60 0.87 -6.57
C ILE A 82 0.63 1.36 -7.35
N GLU A 83 1.73 0.63 -7.17
CA GLU A 83 3.02 0.93 -7.78
C GLU A 83 3.73 -0.38 -8.18
N PRO A 84 4.03 -0.58 -9.48
CA PRO A 84 3.62 0.29 -10.58
C PRO A 84 2.10 0.19 -10.84
N LEU A 85 1.45 1.32 -11.16
CA LEU A 85 0.11 1.32 -11.77
C LEU A 85 0.25 0.98 -13.25
N LEU A 86 -0.27 -0.19 -13.67
CA LEU A 86 0.00 -0.74 -15.00
C LEU A 86 -1.15 -0.57 -16.01
N GLU A 87 -2.35 -0.33 -15.51
CA GLU A 87 -3.56 -0.16 -16.30
C GLU A 87 -4.59 0.67 -15.55
N ASP A 88 -5.68 1.04 -16.21
CA ASP A 88 -6.83 1.64 -15.53
C ASP A 88 -7.52 0.59 -14.66
N LEU A 89 -7.55 0.81 -13.34
CA LEU A 89 -8.20 -0.10 -12.39
C LEU A 89 -9.74 0.05 -12.37
N GLY A 90 -10.28 1.11 -12.97
CA GLY A 90 -11.69 1.45 -12.86
C GLY A 90 -12.07 1.81 -11.42
N GLU A 91 -13.24 1.35 -10.97
CA GLU A 91 -13.70 1.54 -9.60
C GLU A 91 -12.98 0.59 -8.64
N VAL A 92 -12.31 1.15 -7.65
CA VAL A 92 -11.59 0.42 -6.61
C VAL A 92 -12.37 0.54 -5.30
N ASP A 93 -12.70 -0.60 -4.69
CA ASP A 93 -13.36 -0.62 -3.38
C ASP A 93 -12.39 -0.21 -2.27
N LEU A 94 -12.38 1.09 -1.95
CA LEU A 94 -11.56 1.69 -0.91
C LEU A 94 -12.16 1.58 0.50
N SER A 95 -13.25 0.82 0.68
CA SER A 95 -13.86 0.65 2.00
C SER A 95 -12.86 0.04 2.99
N ASP A 96 -12.76 0.67 4.16
CA ASP A 96 -11.82 0.35 5.25
C ASP A 96 -10.33 0.54 4.92
N MET A 97 -10.00 1.25 3.84
CA MET A 97 -8.63 1.64 3.52
C MET A 97 -8.32 3.02 4.10
N ASP A 98 -7.10 3.22 4.58
CA ASP A 98 -6.67 4.49 5.16
C ASP A 98 -5.81 5.30 4.19
N TRP A 99 -5.10 4.63 3.27
CA TRP A 99 -4.12 5.27 2.41
C TRP A 99 -3.93 4.55 1.08
N VAL A 100 -3.81 5.32 -0.01
CA VAL A 100 -3.46 4.83 -1.34
C VAL A 100 -2.20 5.53 -1.83
N ILE A 101 -1.19 4.74 -2.19
CA ILE A 101 0.06 5.20 -2.79
C ILE A 101 0.05 4.80 -4.26
N VAL A 102 0.23 5.76 -5.16
CA VAL A 102 0.26 5.53 -6.61
C VAL A 102 1.61 5.92 -7.19
N GLY A 103 2.15 5.10 -8.09
CA GLY A 103 3.38 5.45 -8.80
C GLY A 103 3.61 4.62 -10.07
N GLY A 104 4.47 5.14 -10.95
CA GLY A 104 4.86 4.47 -12.19
C GLY A 104 6.08 3.56 -12.02
N GLU A 105 6.25 2.65 -12.98
CA GLU A 105 7.40 1.73 -13.03
C GLU A 105 8.70 2.48 -13.29
N SER A 106 9.80 2.06 -12.67
CA SER A 106 11.12 2.67 -12.88
C SER A 106 12.03 1.79 -13.72
N GLY A 107 12.94 2.41 -14.49
CA GLY A 107 14.00 1.72 -15.23
C GLY A 107 13.81 1.73 -16.74
N TYR A 108 14.74 1.10 -17.47
CA TYR A 108 14.83 1.17 -18.93
C TYR A 108 13.60 0.59 -19.65
N LYS A 109 12.90 -0.35 -19.02
CA LYS A 109 11.69 -1.00 -19.55
C LYS A 109 10.41 -0.54 -18.86
N ALA A 110 10.44 0.62 -18.20
CA ALA A 110 9.30 1.17 -17.50
C ALA A 110 8.10 1.33 -18.44
N ARG A 111 6.99 0.69 -18.08
CA ARG A 111 5.71 0.89 -18.77
C ARG A 111 5.17 2.30 -18.51
N PRO A 112 4.51 2.93 -19.51
CA PRO A 112 4.00 4.28 -19.37
C PRO A 112 2.88 4.35 -18.33
N LEU A 113 2.91 5.39 -17.50
CA LEU A 113 1.85 5.74 -16.59
C LEU A 113 1.00 6.86 -17.21
N HIS A 114 -0.32 6.70 -17.23
CA HIS A 114 -1.23 7.72 -17.76
C HIS A 114 -1.80 8.59 -16.64
N ALA A 115 -1.83 9.91 -16.87
CA ALA A 115 -2.33 10.88 -15.90
C ALA A 115 -3.79 10.64 -15.51
N ASP A 116 -4.62 10.24 -16.47
CA ASP A 116 -6.05 10.01 -16.23
C ASP A 116 -6.29 8.86 -15.23
N TRP A 117 -5.46 7.81 -15.26
CA TRP A 117 -5.54 6.71 -14.28
C TRP A 117 -5.21 7.19 -12.87
N VAL A 118 -4.16 8.01 -12.73
CA VAL A 118 -3.78 8.61 -11.45
C VAL A 118 -4.87 9.56 -10.93
N ARG A 119 -5.45 10.39 -11.81
CA ARG A 119 -6.56 11.29 -11.46
C ARG A 119 -7.80 10.53 -11.02
N ALA A 120 -8.14 9.43 -11.70
CA ALA A 120 -9.28 8.59 -11.34
C ALA A 120 -9.13 8.03 -9.92
N LEU A 121 -7.96 7.48 -9.58
CA LEU A 121 -7.68 6.97 -8.24
C LEU A 121 -7.68 8.09 -7.18
N ARG A 122 -7.09 9.24 -7.49
CA ARG A 122 -7.13 10.42 -6.60
C ARG A 122 -8.57 10.83 -6.30
N ASN A 123 -9.42 10.96 -7.32
CA ASN A 123 -10.81 11.37 -7.14
C ASN A 123 -11.57 10.39 -6.24
N GLN A 124 -11.41 9.07 -6.47
CA GLN A 124 -12.00 8.04 -5.62
C GLN A 124 -11.51 8.15 -4.17
N CYS A 125 -10.21 8.44 -3.95
CA CYS A 125 -9.69 8.65 -2.59
C CYS A 125 -10.32 9.89 -1.93
N GLN A 126 -10.47 11.00 -2.66
CA GLN A 126 -11.10 12.21 -2.14
C GLN A 126 -12.58 12.00 -1.79
N GLU A 127 -13.33 11.30 -2.64
CA GLU A 127 -14.75 10.96 -2.42
C GLU A 127 -14.95 10.06 -1.20
N LYS A 128 -13.97 9.20 -0.88
CA LYS A 128 -14.01 8.25 0.23
C LYS A 128 -13.24 8.72 1.46
N GLU A 129 -12.71 9.95 1.43
CA GLU A 129 -11.88 10.52 2.50
C GLU A 129 -10.64 9.66 2.87
N VAL A 130 -10.07 8.98 1.88
CA VAL A 130 -8.85 8.16 2.00
C VAL A 130 -7.64 9.00 1.64
N ALA A 131 -6.54 8.90 2.40
CA ALA A 131 -5.32 9.64 2.08
C ALA A 131 -4.77 9.20 0.71
N PHE A 132 -4.30 10.16 -0.09
CA PHE A 132 -3.75 9.90 -1.41
C PHE A 132 -2.32 10.42 -1.53
N PHE A 133 -1.40 9.54 -1.94
CA PHE A 133 0.00 9.86 -2.17
C PHE A 133 0.40 9.48 -3.60
N PHE A 134 0.75 10.47 -4.41
CA PHE A 134 1.34 10.25 -5.72
C PHE A 134 2.85 10.35 -5.65
N LYS A 135 3.52 9.21 -5.80
CA LYS A 135 4.95 9.09 -5.56
C LYS A 135 5.81 9.58 -6.71
N GLN A 136 5.55 9.10 -7.93
CA GLN A 136 6.33 9.43 -9.12
C GLN A 136 5.66 8.92 -10.39
N TRP A 137 5.99 9.54 -11.53
CA TRP A 137 5.58 9.04 -12.85
C TRP A 137 6.35 7.81 -13.33
N GLY A 138 7.51 7.50 -12.74
CA GLY A 138 8.38 6.40 -13.18
C GLY A 138 9.29 6.78 -14.36
N GLY A 139 9.64 5.82 -15.22
CA GLY A 139 10.53 6.01 -16.36
C GLY A 139 12.01 5.79 -16.08
N VAL A 140 12.85 6.09 -17.08
CA VAL A 140 14.30 5.84 -17.04
C VAL A 140 15.02 6.82 -16.10
N ASN A 141 14.56 8.08 -16.03
CA ASN A 141 15.20 9.12 -15.24
C ASN A 141 14.26 9.66 -14.16
N LYS A 142 14.30 9.03 -12.97
CA LYS A 142 13.50 9.39 -11.79
C LYS A 142 13.55 10.88 -11.42
N LYS A 143 14.69 11.56 -11.66
CA LYS A 143 14.85 12.99 -11.33
C LYS A 143 14.11 13.91 -12.30
N GLN A 144 13.85 13.47 -13.52
CA GLN A 144 13.16 14.27 -14.53
C GLN A 144 11.66 14.03 -14.56
N SER A 145 11.21 12.82 -14.23
CA SER A 145 9.78 12.49 -14.25
C SER A 145 8.97 13.23 -13.18
N GLY A 146 9.57 13.53 -12.02
CA GLY A 146 8.93 14.31 -10.97
C GLY A 146 7.76 13.57 -10.29
N HIS A 147 7.08 14.29 -9.39
CA HIS A 147 5.97 13.81 -8.56
C HIS A 147 4.77 14.77 -8.58
N LEU A 148 4.73 15.68 -9.57
CA LEU A 148 3.62 16.60 -9.75
C LEU A 148 2.52 15.94 -10.56
N LEU A 149 1.30 15.95 -10.04
CA LEU A 149 0.08 15.63 -10.76
C LEU A 149 -0.74 16.92 -10.86
N ASP A 150 -1.03 17.34 -12.10
CA ASP A 150 -1.74 18.61 -12.38
C ASP A 150 -1.04 19.83 -11.77
N GLY A 151 0.30 19.85 -11.80
CA GLY A 151 1.12 20.94 -11.26
C GLY A 151 1.19 20.98 -9.72
N ARG A 152 0.64 19.98 -9.03
CA ARG A 152 0.58 19.90 -7.57
C ARG A 152 1.23 18.63 -7.03
N VAL A 153 1.83 18.75 -5.85
CA VAL A 153 2.30 17.63 -5.02
C VAL A 153 1.11 17.01 -4.27
N TRP A 154 1.01 15.69 -4.31
CA TRP A 154 -0.01 14.92 -3.57
C TRP A 154 0.70 13.94 -2.67
N GLU A 155 0.88 14.29 -1.39
CA GLU A 155 1.66 13.52 -0.43
C GLU A 155 0.91 13.39 0.90
N ASP A 156 -0.39 13.10 0.83
CA ASP A 156 -1.20 12.97 2.03
C ASP A 156 -0.80 11.70 2.78
N TYR A 157 -0.76 11.80 4.11
CA TYR A 157 -0.54 10.68 5.02
C TYR A 157 -1.80 10.40 5.82
N PRO A 158 -2.07 9.13 6.15
CA PRO A 158 -3.21 8.79 6.98
C PRO A 158 -2.97 9.29 8.41
N LYS A 159 -4.03 9.77 9.06
CA LYS A 159 -3.97 10.14 10.48
C LYS A 159 -3.85 8.86 11.30
N ARG A 160 -2.92 8.82 12.27
CA ARG A 160 -2.87 7.70 13.22
C ARG A 160 -4.20 7.65 13.97
N ARG A 161 -4.84 6.49 13.97
CA ARG A 161 -5.94 6.20 14.90
C ARG A 161 -5.32 6.07 16.28
N GLU A 162 -5.69 6.93 17.22
CA GLU A 162 -5.28 6.73 18.61
C GLU A 162 -5.88 5.40 19.11
N PRO A 163 -5.14 4.59 19.88
CA PRO A 163 -5.70 3.40 20.48
C PRO A 163 -6.84 3.81 21.42
N VAL A 164 -8.02 3.24 21.21
CA VAL A 164 -9.16 3.29 22.15
C VAL A 164 -8.86 2.40 23.35
#